data_AF-A0A7X9D0V2-F1
#
_entry.id   AF-A0A7X9D0V2-F1
#
_cell.length_a   1.000
_cell.length_b   1.000
_cell.length_c   1.000
_cell.angle_alpha   90.00
_cell.angle_beta   90.00
_cell.angle_gamma   90.00
#
_symmetry.space_group_name_H-M   'P 1'
#
loop_
_entity.id
_entity.type
_entity.pdbx_description
1 polymer ?
#
loop_
_entity_poly.entity_id
_entity_poly.type
_entity_poly.pdbx_seq_one_letter_code
_entity_poly.pdbx_strand_id
1 'polypeptide(L)'
;MIEKTKQKLNNNTAKKHSGIQKRFVAAAVAICFLIGVGFMTSNLNKPAFAIVAFADDGGGQIINIEGNTQVILPFGKISRGDRHFYLDETGEKIYTYDVGFDSGGISIKGKNISSVKYISDLGEFTFFNSIAAKQMNQPEQNENQKLKIHVLEDSSSFVKVGKEIIANFQGELGEKSFDVNWFPWYAIDIVSEDGPVSFADLPSDNITIEVHFKDGKIITKHLKLSFNNDGNLIAEIITK
;
A
#
# COMPACT_ATOMS: atom_id res chain seq x y z
N MET A 1 -40.71 42.00 -25.25
CA MET A 1 -40.56 43.44 -24.96
C MET A 1 -40.60 43.59 -23.44
N ILE A 2 -39.52 44.15 -22.86
CA ILE A 2 -39.37 44.65 -21.47
C ILE A 2 -39.06 43.61 -20.37
N GLU A 3 -37.75 43.44 -20.12
CA GLU A 3 -37.11 43.24 -18.82
C GLU A 3 -37.76 44.05 -17.69
N LYS A 4 -37.86 43.49 -16.48
CA LYS A 4 -37.72 44.28 -15.25
C LYS A 4 -37.15 43.44 -14.10
N THR A 5 -35.84 43.54 -13.96
CA THR A 5 -35.06 43.35 -12.75
C THR A 5 -35.64 44.18 -11.60
N LYS A 6 -35.68 43.64 -10.37
CA LYS A 6 -35.50 44.43 -9.14
C LYS A 6 -35.12 43.53 -7.96
N GLN A 7 -33.81 43.49 -7.74
CA GLN A 7 -33.16 43.21 -6.47
C GLN A 7 -33.63 44.24 -5.43
N LYS A 8 -33.96 43.82 -4.20
CA LYS A 8 -33.86 44.71 -3.03
C LYS A 8 -33.41 43.96 -1.79
N LEU A 9 -32.38 44.56 -1.22
CA LEU A 9 -31.55 44.22 -0.08
C LEU A 9 -32.30 44.16 1.26
N ASN A 10 -31.78 43.30 2.14
CA ASN A 10 -31.59 43.43 3.60
C ASN A 10 -32.75 43.89 4.49
N ASN A 11 -33.00 43.08 5.54
CA ASN A 11 -32.98 43.57 6.91
C ASN A 11 -32.43 42.50 7.87
N ASN A 12 -31.33 42.85 8.51
CA ASN A 12 -30.78 42.18 9.69
C ASN A 12 -31.72 42.39 10.88
N THR A 13 -32.02 41.33 11.63
CA THR A 13 -32.26 41.43 13.07
C THR A 13 -31.66 40.23 13.79
N ALA A 14 -31.08 40.55 14.94
CA ALA A 14 -30.03 39.82 15.60
C ALA A 14 -30.47 38.65 16.49
N LYS A 15 -29.53 37.72 16.65
CA LYS A 15 -29.20 36.93 17.85
C LYS A 15 -30.27 36.03 18.48
N LYS A 16 -30.03 34.72 18.35
CA LYS A 16 -30.09 33.80 19.48
C LYS A 16 -28.91 32.83 19.41
N HIS A 17 -27.92 33.04 20.28
CA HIS A 17 -26.86 32.08 20.57
C HIS A 17 -27.51 30.84 21.24
N SER A 18 -27.37 29.66 20.64
CA SER A 18 -27.40 28.41 21.41
C SER A 18 -26.07 27.72 21.21
N GLY A 19 -25.28 27.63 22.28
CA GLY A 19 -24.00 26.96 22.28
C GLY A 19 -24.17 25.48 21.97
N ILE A 20 -23.53 25.04 20.89
CA ILE A 20 -23.14 23.65 20.69
C ILE A 20 -21.66 23.70 20.29
N GLN A 21 -20.79 23.57 21.29
CA GLN A 21 -19.42 23.18 21.07
C GLN A 21 -19.43 21.79 20.44
N LYS A 22 -19.12 21.71 19.14
CA LYS A 22 -18.76 20.45 18.50
C LYS A 22 -17.47 20.67 17.71
N ARG A 23 -16.39 20.29 18.40
CA ARG A 23 -15.17 19.66 17.91
C ARG A 23 -14.81 20.01 16.47
N PHE A 24 -13.75 20.81 16.32
CA PHE A 24 -12.99 20.88 15.09
C PHE A 24 -12.56 19.45 14.71
N VAL A 25 -13.21 18.88 13.70
CA VAL A 25 -12.65 17.74 12.98
C VAL A 25 -11.45 18.33 12.25
N ALA A 26 -10.25 18.05 12.76
CA ALA A 26 -9.03 18.29 12.04
C ALA A 26 -9.07 17.38 10.81
N ALA A 27 -9.60 17.88 9.70
CA ALA A 27 -9.37 17.28 8.40
C ALA A 27 -7.89 17.46 8.10
N ALA A 28 -7.08 16.45 8.43
CA ALA A 28 -5.74 16.33 7.89
C ALA A 28 -5.88 16.11 6.39
N VAL A 29 -5.90 17.21 5.63
CA VAL A 29 -5.83 17.17 4.18
C VAL A 29 -4.42 16.70 3.83
N ALA A 30 -4.29 15.43 3.46
CA ALA A 30 -3.07 14.90 2.86
C ALA A 30 -2.87 15.57 1.50
N ILE A 31 -1.91 16.49 1.40
CA ILE A 31 -1.49 17.04 0.12
C ILE A 31 -0.59 15.98 -0.54
N CYS A 32 -1.16 15.19 -1.45
CA CYS A 32 -0.41 14.27 -2.30
C CYS A 32 0.42 15.09 -3.30
N PHE A 33 1.60 15.53 -2.89
CA PHE A 33 2.57 16.06 -3.83
C PHE A 33 3.10 14.89 -4.67
N LEU A 34 2.76 14.88 -5.97
CA LEU A 34 3.48 14.13 -6.99
C LEU A 34 4.86 14.78 -7.16
N ILE A 35 5.80 14.44 -6.27
CA ILE A 35 7.16 14.98 -6.32
C ILE A 35 8.02 14.02 -7.16
N GLY A 36 8.48 14.51 -8.33
CA GLY A 36 9.61 13.88 -9.02
C GLY A 36 10.77 13.81 -8.03
N VAL A 37 11.23 12.59 -7.73
CA VAL A 37 12.14 12.24 -6.63
C VAL A 37 13.35 13.19 -6.54
N GLY A 38 13.17 14.28 -5.79
CA GLY A 38 14.20 15.24 -5.44
C GLY A 38 14.92 14.70 -4.23
N PHE A 39 16.08 14.09 -4.46
CA PHE A 39 16.93 13.50 -3.41
C PHE A 39 17.17 14.48 -2.25
N MET A 40 16.96 14.00 -1.02
CA MET A 40 17.43 14.69 0.18
C MET A 40 18.94 14.88 0.13
N THR A 41 19.39 16.13 0.06
CA THR A 41 20.78 16.53 0.34
C THR A 41 20.99 16.50 1.85
N SER A 42 21.05 15.32 2.46
CA SER A 42 21.63 15.17 3.80
C SER A 42 23.07 14.69 3.67
N ASN A 43 23.95 15.19 4.55
CA ASN A 43 25.39 14.91 4.62
C ASN A 43 25.79 13.60 3.93
N LEU A 44 26.59 13.69 2.86
CA LEU A 44 27.01 12.59 1.97
C LEU A 44 27.53 11.30 2.66
N ASN A 45 27.79 11.34 3.96
CA ASN A 45 28.36 10.24 4.75
C ASN A 45 27.37 9.54 5.70
N LYS A 46 26.11 9.98 5.81
CA LYS A 46 25.10 9.29 6.65
C LYS A 46 24.16 8.45 5.77
N PRO A 47 23.93 7.17 6.12
CA PRO A 47 22.93 6.36 5.42
C PRO A 47 21.55 7.00 5.54
N ALA A 48 20.86 7.12 4.41
CA ALA A 48 19.53 7.71 4.33
C ALA A 48 18.69 6.95 3.29
N PHE A 49 17.40 6.83 3.58
CA PHE A 49 16.42 6.19 2.71
C PHE A 49 15.03 6.79 2.90
N ALA A 50 14.21 6.68 1.87
CA ALA A 50 12.80 6.98 1.86
C ALA A 50 11.99 5.67 1.86
N ILE A 51 10.86 5.67 2.57
CA ILE A 51 9.83 4.65 2.43
C ILE A 51 8.81 5.22 1.46
N VAL A 52 8.46 4.46 0.42
CA VAL A 52 7.54 4.92 -0.61
C VAL A 52 6.44 3.91 -0.87
N ALA A 53 5.28 4.40 -1.28
CA ALA A 53 4.20 3.60 -1.83
C ALA A 53 4.11 3.78 -3.36
N PHE A 54 3.68 2.75 -4.07
CA PHE A 54 3.56 2.77 -5.53
C PHE A 54 2.35 1.93 -6.00
N ALA A 55 1.87 2.20 -7.22
CA ALA A 55 0.87 1.36 -7.89
C ALA A 55 1.54 0.16 -8.58
N ASP A 56 0.92 -1.02 -8.49
CA ASP A 56 1.38 -2.23 -9.19
C ASP A 56 1.32 -2.11 -10.73
N ASP A 57 0.54 -1.17 -11.26
CA ASP A 57 0.29 -1.00 -12.70
C ASP A 57 1.45 -0.35 -13.49
N GLY A 58 2.56 -0.02 -12.82
CA GLY A 58 3.74 0.53 -13.47
C GLY A 58 3.62 2.00 -13.89
N GLY A 59 2.59 2.73 -13.43
CA GLY A 59 2.37 4.15 -13.73
C GLY A 59 3.42 5.13 -13.20
N GLY A 60 4.48 4.64 -12.54
CA GLY A 60 5.63 5.43 -12.07
C GLY A 60 5.29 6.43 -10.96
N GLN A 61 4.03 6.49 -10.52
CA GLN A 61 3.60 7.31 -9.41
C GLN A 61 4.11 6.68 -8.11
N ILE A 62 4.94 7.44 -7.41
CA ILE A 62 5.57 7.06 -6.16
C ILE A 62 5.24 8.16 -5.16
N ILE A 63 4.79 7.76 -3.98
CA ILE A 63 4.52 8.70 -2.88
C ILE A 63 5.48 8.43 -1.75
N ASN A 64 6.15 9.50 -1.31
CA ASN A 64 7.02 9.46 -0.14
C ASN A 64 6.16 9.41 1.13
N ILE A 65 6.49 8.49 2.04
CA ILE A 65 5.90 8.40 3.36
C ILE A 65 6.87 9.09 4.32
N GLU A 66 6.54 10.31 4.70
CA GLU A 66 7.37 11.12 5.59
C GLU A 66 7.09 10.81 7.07
N GLY A 67 8.09 11.04 7.91
CA GLY A 67 7.94 10.87 9.36
C GLY A 67 6.88 11.82 9.92
N ASN A 68 6.14 11.37 10.93
CA ASN A 68 5.11 12.15 11.63
C ASN A 68 3.94 12.64 10.75
N THR A 69 3.72 12.01 9.59
CA THR A 69 2.61 12.34 8.70
C THR A 69 1.82 11.08 8.36
N GLN A 70 0.50 11.19 8.40
CA GLN A 70 -0.40 10.18 7.83
C GLN A 70 -0.61 10.48 6.36
N VAL A 71 -0.37 9.47 5.52
CA VAL A 71 -0.50 9.58 4.07
C VAL A 71 -1.55 8.60 3.60
N ILE A 72 -2.56 9.10 2.89
CA ILE A 72 -3.52 8.25 2.18
C ILE A 72 -2.83 7.75 0.90
N LEU A 73 -2.74 6.44 0.74
CA LEU A 73 -2.12 5.82 -0.42
C LEU A 73 -3.16 5.77 -1.56
N PRO A 74 -2.95 6.47 -2.68
CA PRO A 74 -3.96 6.67 -3.73
C PRO A 74 -4.36 5.40 -4.48
N PHE A 75 -3.59 4.31 -4.33
CA PHE A 75 -3.85 3.02 -4.96
C PHE A 75 -4.24 1.94 -3.95
N GLY A 76 -4.12 2.22 -2.66
CA GLY A 76 -4.49 1.27 -1.63
C GLY A 76 -5.92 1.48 -1.23
N LYS A 77 -6.78 0.52 -1.56
CA LYS A 77 -8.18 0.55 -1.20
C LYS A 77 -8.70 -0.85 -0.94
N ILE A 78 -9.38 -1.02 0.19
CA ILE A 78 -10.25 -2.17 0.45
C ILE A 78 -11.68 -1.79 0.14
N SER A 79 -12.42 -2.71 -0.49
CA SER A 79 -13.80 -2.49 -0.90
C SER A 79 -14.62 -3.76 -0.74
N ARG A 80 -15.93 -3.57 -0.58
CA ARG A 80 -16.90 -4.66 -0.49
C ARG A 80 -17.86 -4.57 -1.66
N GLY A 81 -17.98 -5.67 -2.40
CA GLY A 81 -18.82 -5.83 -3.58
C GLY A 81 -20.17 -6.43 -3.25
N ASP A 82 -20.63 -7.31 -4.15
CA ASP A 82 -21.95 -7.91 -4.07
C ASP A 82 -22.03 -9.01 -3.00
N ARG A 83 -23.22 -9.11 -2.39
CA ARG A 83 -23.53 -10.20 -1.45
C ARG A 83 -23.92 -11.44 -2.24
N HIS A 84 -23.31 -12.56 -1.91
CA HIS A 84 -23.67 -13.87 -2.45
C HIS A 84 -23.80 -14.90 -1.32
N PHE A 85 -24.12 -16.14 -1.68
CA PHE A 85 -24.23 -17.23 -0.71
C PHE A 85 -23.74 -18.55 -1.29
N TYR A 86 -23.32 -19.45 -0.41
CA TYR A 86 -23.10 -20.86 -0.70
C TYR A 86 -23.91 -21.73 0.28
N LEU A 87 -24.06 -23.01 -0.04
CA LEU A 87 -24.64 -23.98 0.88
C LEU A 87 -23.49 -24.67 1.62
N ASP A 88 -23.58 -24.74 2.94
CA ASP A 88 -22.63 -25.52 3.73
C ASP A 88 -22.90 -27.03 3.63
N GLU A 89 -22.11 -27.83 4.37
CA GLU A 89 -22.22 -29.29 4.38
C GLU A 89 -23.58 -29.79 4.90
N THR A 90 -24.33 -28.97 5.64
CA THR A 90 -25.66 -29.28 6.18
C THR A 90 -26.80 -28.84 5.24
N GLY A 91 -26.48 -28.07 4.20
CA GLY A 91 -27.43 -27.45 3.28
C GLY A 91 -27.94 -26.08 3.76
N GLU A 92 -27.33 -25.49 4.79
CA GLU A 92 -27.63 -24.14 5.26
C GLU A 92 -27.00 -23.08 4.35
N LYS A 93 -27.71 -21.98 4.11
CA LYS A 93 -27.20 -20.84 3.32
C LYS A 93 -26.25 -20.00 4.18
N ILE A 94 -25.00 -19.94 3.78
CA ILE A 94 -24.00 -19.01 4.33
C ILE A 94 -23.84 -17.83 3.37
N TYR A 95 -24.07 -16.62 3.88
CA TYR A 95 -23.93 -15.39 3.11
C TYR A 95 -22.53 -14.81 3.30
N THR A 96 -22.00 -14.19 2.25
CA THR A 96 -20.70 -13.51 2.25
C THR A 96 -20.70 -12.42 1.18
N TYR A 97 -19.67 -11.60 1.14
CA TYR A 97 -19.48 -10.54 0.17
C TYR A 97 -18.21 -10.74 -0.64
N ASP A 98 -18.23 -10.34 -1.90
CA ASP A 98 -17.01 -10.14 -2.67
C ASP A 98 -16.16 -9.04 -2.02
N VAL A 99 -14.85 -9.23 -1.95
CA VAL A 99 -13.92 -8.25 -1.37
C VAL A 99 -12.82 -7.95 -2.38
N GLY A 100 -12.59 -6.66 -2.61
CA GLY A 100 -11.51 -6.17 -3.45
C GLY A 100 -10.44 -5.47 -2.62
N PHE A 101 -9.17 -5.73 -2.93
CA PHE A 101 -8.04 -4.95 -2.44
C PHE A 101 -7.11 -4.57 -3.60
N ASP A 102 -6.97 -3.27 -3.85
CA ASP A 102 -6.36 -2.76 -5.08
C ASP A 102 -4.82 -2.80 -5.08
N SER A 103 -4.16 -2.24 -4.05
CA SER A 103 -2.70 -2.25 -3.97
C SER A 103 -2.16 -2.01 -2.55
N GLY A 104 -1.12 -2.75 -2.19
CA GLY A 104 -0.33 -2.54 -0.96
C GLY A 104 1.15 -2.32 -1.25
N GLY A 105 1.48 -1.79 -2.44
CA GLY A 105 2.86 -1.66 -2.92
C GLY A 105 3.70 -0.70 -2.08
N ILE A 106 4.77 -1.21 -1.49
CA ILE A 106 5.72 -0.49 -0.64
C ILE A 106 7.15 -0.80 -1.07
N SER A 107 8.01 0.21 -1.06
CA SER A 107 9.42 0.07 -1.42
C SER A 107 10.32 0.99 -0.59
N ILE A 108 11.62 0.68 -0.60
CA ILE A 108 12.67 1.51 -0.03
C ILE A 108 13.53 2.10 -1.14
N LYS A 109 13.67 3.43 -1.13
CA LYS A 109 14.51 4.16 -2.08
C LYS A 109 15.68 4.80 -1.33
N GLY A 110 16.90 4.50 -1.76
CA GLY A 110 18.11 4.97 -1.09
C GLY A 110 19.37 4.42 -1.73
N LYS A 111 20.52 4.98 -1.35
CA LYS A 111 21.83 4.57 -1.86
C LYS A 111 22.52 3.61 -0.91
N ASN A 112 23.40 2.77 -1.46
CA ASN A 112 24.25 1.86 -0.70
C ASN A 112 23.48 0.87 0.20
N ILE A 113 22.25 0.51 -0.17
CA ILE A 113 21.47 -0.52 0.51
C ILE A 113 21.90 -1.89 -0.03
N SER A 114 22.12 -2.86 0.86
CA SER A 114 22.39 -4.25 0.50
C SER A 114 21.12 -5.09 0.48
N SER A 115 20.25 -4.90 1.47
CA SER A 115 19.00 -5.64 1.61
C SER A 115 18.01 -4.87 2.48
N VAL A 116 16.74 -5.22 2.34
CA VAL A 116 15.65 -4.74 3.19
C VAL A 116 14.88 -5.94 3.71
N LYS A 117 14.67 -5.98 5.03
CA LYS A 117 13.81 -6.95 5.68
C LYS A 117 12.49 -6.27 6.05
N TYR A 118 11.39 -6.88 5.64
CA TYR A 118 10.04 -6.49 5.99
C TYR A 118 9.42 -7.56 6.90
N ILE A 119 8.79 -7.13 7.98
CA ILE A 119 8.09 -8.02 8.92
C ILE A 119 6.72 -7.42 9.19
N SER A 120 5.67 -8.19 8.94
CA SER A 120 4.27 -7.83 9.15
C SER A 120 3.72 -8.58 10.38
N ASP A 121 2.99 -7.88 11.24
CA ASP A 121 2.36 -8.50 12.41
C ASP A 121 1.12 -9.31 11.97
N LEU A 122 0.30 -8.72 11.09
CA LEU A 122 -1.00 -9.29 10.70
C LEU A 122 -1.06 -9.76 9.25
N GLY A 123 -0.73 -8.90 8.29
CA GLY A 123 -0.80 -9.20 6.87
C GLY A 123 0.38 -10.04 6.36
N GLU A 124 0.46 -10.19 5.05
CA GLU A 124 1.59 -10.86 4.38
C GLU A 124 2.13 -9.99 3.26
N PHE A 125 3.40 -10.18 2.94
CA PHE A 125 4.01 -9.58 1.76
C PHE A 125 4.10 -10.60 0.64
N THR A 126 4.02 -10.11 -0.59
CA THR A 126 4.48 -10.80 -1.77
C THR A 126 5.67 -10.06 -2.37
N PHE A 127 6.65 -10.82 -2.83
CA PHE A 127 7.83 -10.30 -3.52
C PHE A 127 8.05 -11.11 -4.80
N PHE A 128 8.07 -10.43 -5.94
CA PHE A 128 8.31 -11.05 -7.24
C PHE A 128 9.76 -10.89 -7.69
N ASN A 129 10.49 -12.01 -7.75
CA ASN A 129 11.85 -12.06 -8.25
C ASN A 129 11.85 -12.08 -9.79
N SER A 130 11.67 -10.91 -10.40
CA SER A 130 11.61 -10.75 -11.85
C SER A 130 12.89 -11.15 -12.58
N ILE A 131 14.07 -11.13 -11.92
CA ILE A 131 15.33 -11.61 -12.53
C ILE A 131 15.29 -13.12 -12.69
N ALA A 132 14.94 -13.85 -11.64
CA ALA A 132 14.86 -15.30 -11.70
C ALA A 132 13.81 -15.74 -12.74
N ALA A 133 12.68 -15.04 -12.82
CA ALA A 133 11.67 -15.28 -13.85
C ALA A 133 12.21 -15.02 -15.28
N LYS A 134 13.02 -13.98 -15.48
CA LYS A 134 13.66 -13.72 -16.80
C LYS A 134 14.67 -14.78 -17.18
N GLN A 135 15.49 -15.25 -16.24
CA GLN A 135 16.55 -16.25 -16.50
C GLN A 135 15.97 -17.59 -16.94
N MET A 136 14.84 -18.02 -16.36
CA MET A 136 14.16 -19.26 -16.78
C MET A 136 13.57 -19.16 -18.19
N ASN A 137 13.16 -17.97 -18.61
CA ASN A 137 12.54 -17.74 -19.92
C ASN A 137 13.56 -17.50 -21.05
N GLN A 138 14.87 -17.51 -20.76
CA GLN A 138 15.88 -17.46 -21.81
C GLN A 138 16.06 -18.87 -22.39
N PRO A 139 15.76 -19.11 -23.69
CA PRO A 139 16.10 -20.36 -24.33
C PRO A 139 17.62 -20.51 -24.32
N GLU A 140 18.12 -21.64 -23.81
CA GLU A 140 19.53 -22.00 -23.95
C GLU A 140 19.91 -21.91 -25.43
N GLN A 141 20.80 -20.99 -25.78
CA GLN A 141 21.41 -20.95 -27.12
C GLN A 141 22.36 -22.14 -27.26
N ASN A 142 21.80 -23.32 -27.48
CA ASN A 142 22.50 -24.48 -28.01
C ASN A 142 21.70 -24.97 -29.21
N GLU A 143 22.21 -24.70 -30.42
CA GLU A 143 21.57 -24.96 -31.72
C GLU A 143 21.27 -26.44 -32.04
N ASN A 144 21.28 -27.36 -31.08
CA ASN A 144 21.02 -28.79 -31.33
C ASN A 144 20.09 -29.49 -30.35
N GLN A 145 19.34 -28.77 -29.50
CA GLN A 145 18.31 -29.41 -28.68
C GLN A 145 16.90 -28.97 -29.08
N LYS A 146 16.25 -29.89 -29.80
CA LYS A 146 14.80 -30.05 -29.94
C LYS A 146 14.05 -29.34 -28.81
N LEU A 147 13.32 -28.27 -29.16
CA LEU A 147 12.41 -27.51 -28.32
C LEU A 147 11.67 -28.44 -27.34
N LYS A 148 12.21 -28.57 -26.13
CA LYS A 148 11.43 -29.00 -24.98
C LYS A 148 10.68 -27.76 -24.55
N ILE A 149 9.40 -27.72 -24.90
CA ILE A 149 8.43 -26.87 -24.23
C ILE A 149 8.47 -27.34 -22.77
N HIS A 150 9.27 -26.66 -21.94
CA HIS A 150 9.14 -26.77 -20.50
C HIS A 150 7.78 -26.17 -20.19
N VAL A 151 6.81 -27.05 -19.95
CA VAL A 151 5.55 -26.71 -19.32
C VAL A 151 5.90 -25.85 -18.10
N LEU A 152 5.26 -24.68 -18.00
CA LEU A 152 5.32 -23.73 -16.88
C LEU A 152 4.77 -24.42 -15.61
N GLU A 153 5.51 -25.39 -15.08
CA GLU A 153 5.34 -25.89 -13.72
C GLU A 153 6.14 -24.96 -12.81
N ASP A 154 5.45 -24.29 -11.88
CA ASP A 154 5.97 -23.40 -10.82
C ASP A 154 6.35 -21.95 -11.18
N SER A 155 5.34 -21.16 -11.53
CA SER A 155 5.34 -19.70 -11.25
C SER A 155 5.52 -19.39 -9.75
N SER A 156 5.29 -20.38 -8.86
CA SER A 156 5.50 -20.30 -7.41
C SER A 156 6.97 -20.10 -7.00
N SER A 157 7.93 -20.48 -7.84
CA SER A 157 9.36 -20.40 -7.52
C SER A 157 9.92 -18.96 -7.50
N PHE A 158 9.22 -18.02 -8.15
CA PHE A 158 9.66 -16.62 -8.28
C PHE A 158 8.91 -15.66 -7.37
N VAL A 159 7.81 -16.08 -6.78
CA VAL A 159 7.01 -15.29 -5.84
C VAL A 159 7.31 -15.79 -4.43
N LYS A 160 7.85 -14.93 -3.58
CA LYS A 160 7.94 -15.20 -2.15
C LYS A 160 6.72 -14.58 -1.47
N VAL A 161 6.03 -15.37 -0.66
CA VAL A 161 4.89 -14.91 0.14
C VAL A 161 5.17 -15.18 1.61
N GLY A 162 4.80 -14.26 2.48
CA GLY A 162 4.77 -14.49 3.92
C GLY A 162 4.85 -13.22 4.75
N LYS A 163 4.76 -13.40 6.07
CA LYS A 163 4.86 -12.30 7.05
C LYS A 163 6.25 -11.66 7.10
N GLU A 164 7.28 -12.41 6.73
CA GLU A 164 8.65 -11.95 6.66
C GLU A 164 9.19 -12.09 5.24
N ILE A 165 9.71 -11.00 4.67
CA ILE A 165 10.38 -10.99 3.37
C ILE A 165 11.72 -10.28 3.50
N ILE A 166 12.77 -10.88 2.95
CA ILE A 166 14.07 -10.26 2.75
C ILE A 166 14.28 -10.03 1.26
N ALA A 167 14.32 -8.76 0.87
CA ALA A 167 14.60 -8.31 -0.48
C ALA A 167 16.06 -7.87 -0.60
N ASN A 168 16.85 -8.54 -1.44
CA ASN A 168 18.26 -8.23 -1.65
C ASN A 168 18.43 -7.27 -2.83
N PHE A 169 19.42 -6.39 -2.77
CA PHE A 169 19.74 -5.50 -3.88
C PHE A 169 20.17 -6.31 -5.11
N GLN A 170 19.52 -6.05 -6.23
CA GLN A 170 19.82 -6.64 -7.52
C GLN A 170 20.14 -5.52 -8.52
N GLY A 171 21.36 -5.52 -9.06
CA GLY A 171 21.86 -4.43 -9.91
C GLY A 171 20.95 -4.14 -11.12
N GLU A 172 20.35 -5.16 -11.72
CA GLU A 172 19.45 -5.02 -12.88
C GLU A 172 18.12 -4.33 -12.55
N LEU A 173 17.64 -4.45 -11.30
CA LEU A 173 16.41 -3.81 -10.84
C LEU A 173 16.65 -2.44 -10.22
N GLY A 174 17.90 -2.16 -9.82
CA GLY A 174 18.26 -0.93 -9.13
C GLY A 174 17.37 -0.73 -7.90
N GLU A 175 16.71 0.42 -7.83
CA GLU A 175 15.82 0.76 -6.71
C GLU A 175 14.54 -0.09 -6.64
N LYS A 176 14.16 -0.81 -7.71
CA LYS A 176 13.01 -1.74 -7.70
C LYS A 176 13.32 -3.06 -7.01
N SER A 177 14.57 -3.27 -6.60
CA SER A 177 15.00 -4.48 -5.89
C SER A 177 14.26 -4.74 -4.58
N PHE A 178 13.60 -3.72 -4.04
CA PHE A 178 12.98 -3.74 -2.72
C PHE A 178 11.46 -3.59 -2.77
N ASP A 179 10.87 -3.63 -3.97
CA ASP A 179 9.42 -3.50 -4.15
C ASP A 179 8.71 -4.75 -3.61
N VAL A 180 7.79 -4.56 -2.66
CA VAL A 180 6.94 -5.62 -2.07
C VAL A 180 5.48 -5.18 -2.08
N ASN A 181 4.56 -6.13 -2.14
CA ASN A 181 3.12 -5.86 -2.03
C ASN A 181 2.58 -6.47 -0.74
N TRP A 182 2.02 -5.63 0.13
CA TRP A 182 1.37 -6.05 1.36
C TRP A 182 -0.10 -6.42 1.12
N PHE A 183 -0.57 -7.51 1.76
CA PHE A 183 -1.94 -8.01 1.68
C PHE A 183 -2.59 -8.08 3.07
N PRO A 184 -3.75 -7.45 3.29
CA PRO A 184 -4.43 -7.39 4.58
C PRO A 184 -5.41 -8.56 4.79
N TRP A 185 -4.93 -9.81 4.80
CA TRP A 185 -5.80 -11.00 4.85
C TRP A 185 -6.89 -10.93 5.93
N TYR A 186 -6.54 -10.57 7.16
CA TYR A 186 -7.50 -10.43 8.25
C TYR A 186 -8.58 -9.36 7.99
N ALA A 187 -8.22 -8.24 7.36
CA ALA A 187 -9.21 -7.23 7.01
C ALA A 187 -10.11 -7.70 5.87
N ILE A 188 -9.58 -8.47 4.91
CA ILE A 188 -10.34 -9.09 3.83
C ILE A 188 -11.38 -10.06 4.41
N ASP A 189 -10.97 -10.91 5.35
CA ASP A 189 -11.86 -11.86 6.02
C ASP A 189 -13.03 -11.12 6.68
N ILE A 190 -12.75 -10.10 7.51
CA ILE A 190 -13.78 -9.30 8.20
C ILE A 190 -14.72 -8.61 7.21
N VAL A 191 -14.20 -8.06 6.11
CA VAL A 191 -15.02 -7.38 5.10
C VAL A 191 -15.92 -8.36 4.34
N SER A 192 -15.51 -9.63 4.23
CA SER A 192 -16.27 -10.68 3.55
C SER A 192 -17.45 -11.21 4.38
N GLU A 193 -17.44 -11.00 5.69
CA GLU A 193 -18.47 -11.52 6.61
C GLU A 193 -19.85 -10.88 6.38
N ASP A 194 -20.90 -11.64 6.64
CA ASP A 194 -22.27 -11.14 6.58
C ASP A 194 -22.58 -10.22 7.76
N GLY A 195 -22.51 -8.91 7.53
CA GLY A 195 -22.79 -7.93 8.58
C GLY A 195 -22.51 -6.49 8.16
N PRO A 196 -22.80 -5.52 9.05
CA PRO A 196 -22.30 -4.17 8.88
C PRO A 196 -20.77 -4.15 9.00
N VAL A 197 -20.09 -3.42 8.13
CA VAL A 197 -18.64 -3.21 8.20
C VAL A 197 -18.32 -1.72 8.28
N SER A 198 -17.33 -1.39 9.10
CA SER A 198 -16.75 -0.06 9.20
C SER A 198 -15.28 -0.17 8.83
N PHE A 199 -14.88 0.39 7.69
CA PHE A 199 -13.51 0.23 7.20
C PHE A 199 -12.47 0.85 8.14
N ALA A 200 -12.81 1.94 8.84
CA ALA A 200 -11.91 2.56 9.80
C ALA A 200 -11.66 1.72 11.06
N ASP A 201 -12.53 0.76 11.35
CA ASP A 201 -12.41 -0.14 12.50
C ASP A 201 -11.71 -1.46 12.14
N LEU A 202 -11.31 -1.64 10.88
CA LEU A 202 -10.52 -2.79 10.44
C LEU A 202 -9.17 -2.83 11.17
N PRO A 203 -8.62 -4.03 11.40
CA PRO A 203 -7.35 -4.18 12.09
C PRO A 203 -6.22 -3.46 11.36
N SER A 204 -5.50 -2.61 12.09
CA SER A 204 -4.27 -1.99 11.59
C SER A 204 -3.09 -2.94 11.74
N ASP A 205 -2.14 -2.86 10.82
CA ASP A 205 -0.91 -3.64 10.84
C ASP A 205 0.29 -2.78 11.20
N ASN A 206 1.26 -3.35 11.92
CA ASN A 206 2.54 -2.71 12.19
C ASN A 206 3.63 -3.47 11.47
N ILE A 207 4.25 -2.79 10.51
CA ILE A 207 5.34 -3.33 9.73
C ILE A 207 6.66 -2.85 10.34
N THR A 208 7.57 -3.78 10.59
CA THR A 208 8.97 -3.48 10.91
C THR A 208 9.79 -3.57 9.63
N ILE A 209 10.54 -2.51 9.34
CA ILE A 209 11.38 -2.38 8.15
C ILE A 209 12.83 -2.21 8.61
N GLU A 210 13.68 -3.19 8.36
CA GLU A 210 15.11 -3.12 8.64
C GLU A 210 15.87 -2.92 7.33
N VAL A 211 16.58 -1.80 7.21
CA VAL A 211 17.39 -1.47 6.04
C VAL A 211 18.85 -1.74 6.36
N HIS A 212 19.43 -2.70 5.66
CA HIS A 212 20.84 -3.05 5.77
C HIS A 212 21.63 -2.30 4.70
N PHE A 213 22.66 -1.57 5.12
CA PHE A 213 23.55 -0.83 4.24
C PHE A 213 24.84 -1.62 3.98
N LYS A 214 25.47 -1.34 2.84
CA LYS A 214 26.74 -1.96 2.41
C LYS A 214 27.90 -1.69 3.37
N ASP A 215 27.83 -0.63 4.16
CA ASP A 215 28.82 -0.32 5.21
C ASP A 215 28.57 -1.08 6.53
N GLY A 216 27.60 -1.99 6.55
CA GLY A 216 27.24 -2.82 7.70
C GLY A 216 26.27 -2.16 8.68
N LYS A 217 25.89 -0.89 8.47
CA LYS A 217 24.88 -0.24 9.33
C LYS A 217 23.49 -0.79 9.04
N ILE A 218 22.68 -0.84 10.09
CA ILE A 218 21.27 -1.23 10.04
C ILE A 218 20.45 -0.07 10.59
N ILE A 219 19.39 0.31 9.87
CA ILE A 219 18.42 1.29 10.36
C ILE A 219 17.03 0.64 10.32
N THR A 220 16.35 0.66 11.46
CA THR A 220 14.99 0.14 11.59
C THR A 220 13.98 1.28 11.63
N LYS A 221 12.88 1.13 10.90
CA LYS A 221 11.69 1.99 10.98
C LYS A 221 10.45 1.12 11.16
N HIS A 222 9.42 1.71 11.76
CA HIS A 222 8.11 1.08 11.90
C HIS A 222 7.08 1.86 11.08
N LEU A 223 6.28 1.13 10.31
CA LEU A 223 5.23 1.66 9.46
C LEU A 223 3.90 1.06 9.92
N LYS A 224 2.96 1.91 10.28
CA LYS A 224 1.58 1.50 10.55
C LYS A 224 0.76 1.60 9.27
N LEU A 225 0.04 0.53 8.94
CA LEU A 225 -0.95 0.50 7.87
C LEU A 225 -2.35 0.36 8.48
N SER A 226 -3.30 1.14 7.99
CA SER A 226 -4.68 1.14 8.46
C SER A 226 -5.62 1.63 7.36
N PHE A 227 -6.93 1.63 7.59
CA PHE A 227 -7.91 2.10 6.60
C PHE A 227 -8.68 3.31 7.14
N ASN A 228 -9.08 4.20 6.24
CA ASN A 228 -10.01 5.27 6.55
C ASN A 228 -11.48 4.78 6.39
N ASN A 229 -12.46 5.65 6.67
CA ASN A 229 -13.88 5.30 6.54
C ASN A 229 -14.31 4.89 5.12
N ASP A 230 -13.57 5.33 4.09
CA ASP A 230 -13.86 5.03 2.68
C ASP A 230 -13.12 3.78 2.18
N GLY A 231 -12.39 3.09 3.07
CA GLY A 231 -11.56 1.93 2.74
C GLY A 231 -10.22 2.29 2.13
N ASN A 232 -9.83 3.56 2.07
CA ASN A 232 -8.51 3.95 1.57
C ASN A 232 -7.42 3.57 2.59
N LEU A 233 -6.33 3.00 2.11
CA LEU A 233 -5.16 2.63 2.89
C LEU A 233 -4.42 3.88 3.35
N ILE A 234 -4.13 3.95 4.64
CA ILE A 234 -3.34 4.99 5.30
C ILE A 234 -2.03 4.38 5.76
N ALA A 235 -0.95 5.09 5.50
CA ALA A 235 0.39 4.77 5.97
C ALA A 235 0.91 5.85 6.92
N GLU A 236 1.54 5.44 8.03
CA GLU A 236 2.15 6.34 9.00
C GLU A 236 3.46 5.75 9.53
N ILE A 237 4.57 6.51 9.46
CA ILE A 237 5.79 6.10 10.15
C ILE A 237 5.63 6.39 11.64
N ILE A 238 5.72 5.34 12.45
CA ILE A 238 5.55 5.41 13.90
C ILE A 238 6.88 5.17 14.62
N THR A 239 7.00 5.73 15.82
CA THR A 239 8.08 5.42 16.76
C THR A 239 7.58 4.32 17.71
N LYS A 240 8.32 3.22 17.86
CA LYS A 240 8.08 2.23 18.93
C LYS A 240 8.89 2.59 20.17
#